data_AF-A0A1U7D2W6-F1
#
_entry.id   AF-A0A1U7D2W6-F1
#
_cell.length_a   1.000
_cell.length_b   1.000
_cell.length_c   1.000
_cell.angle_alpha   90.00
_cell.angle_beta   90.00
_cell.angle_gamma   90.00
#
_symmetry.space_group_name_H-M   'P 1'
#
loop_
_entity.id
_entity.type
_entity.pdbx_description
1 polymer ?
#
loop_
_entity_poly.entity_id
_entity_poly.type
_entity_poly.pdbx_seq_one_letter_code
_entity_poly.pdbx_strand_id
1 'polypeptide(L)'
;MVHGCFWHRHPGCRYATNPKTRAEFWEVKFAANVTRDSAVRAALLQAGWRVATIWECALRKPGQIAAAADQLSTWLLSETETLELGEREVSPPKGEGEDVSSSS
;
A
#
# COMPACT_ATOMS: atom_id res chain seq x y z
N MET A 1 -0.31 -1.00 10.57
CA MET A 1 -1.32 0.05 10.30
C MET A 1 -1.91 -0.21 8.92
N VAL A 2 -3.19 0.15 8.71
CA VAL A 2 -3.84 0.07 7.39
C VAL A 2 -4.06 1.49 6.87
N HIS A 3 -3.63 1.76 5.64
CA HIS A 3 -3.74 3.09 5.03
C HIS A 3 -4.61 3.08 3.77
N GLY A 4 -5.61 3.96 3.75
CA GLY A 4 -6.35 4.28 2.52
C GLY A 4 -5.45 4.97 1.51
N CYS A 5 -5.35 4.44 0.29
CA CYS A 5 -4.42 4.95 -0.73
C CYS A 5 -4.71 6.41 -1.10
N PHE A 6 -5.99 6.79 -1.12
CA PHE A 6 -6.43 8.15 -1.39
C PHE A 6 -6.01 9.14 -0.30
N TRP A 7 -6.24 8.79 0.97
CA TRP A 7 -6.06 9.71 2.10
C TRP A 7 -4.60 9.93 2.49
N HIS A 8 -3.79 8.88 2.39
CA HIS A 8 -2.40 8.86 2.81
C HIS A 8 -1.42 8.89 1.62
N ARG A 9 -1.94 9.09 0.41
CA ARG A 9 -1.16 9.31 -0.83
C ARG A 9 -0.14 8.20 -1.12
N HIS A 10 -0.61 6.96 -1.21
CA HIS A 10 0.23 5.82 -1.58
C HIS A 10 1.00 6.11 -2.88
N PRO A 11 2.36 6.16 -2.85
CA PRO A 11 3.15 6.52 -4.03
C PRO A 11 2.95 5.55 -5.20
N GLY A 12 2.80 6.08 -6.42
CA GLY A 12 2.65 5.26 -7.63
C GLY A 12 1.35 4.42 -7.69
N CYS A 13 0.40 4.67 -6.79
CA CYS A 13 -0.85 3.93 -6.73
C CYS A 13 -1.96 4.60 -7.54
N ARG A 14 -2.62 3.83 -8.42
CA ARG A 14 -3.77 4.31 -9.22
C ARG A 14 -4.98 4.76 -8.38
N TYR A 15 -5.07 4.31 -7.12
CA TYR A 15 -6.16 4.67 -6.21
C TYR A 15 -5.89 5.98 -5.44
N ALA A 16 -4.68 6.53 -5.52
CA ALA A 16 -4.32 7.83 -4.94
C ALA A 16 -4.68 8.99 -5.90
N THR A 17 -5.95 9.12 -6.26
CA THR A 17 -6.43 10.10 -7.24
C THR A 17 -6.43 11.53 -6.70
N ASN A 18 -6.38 12.53 -7.60
CA ASN A 18 -6.48 13.95 -7.24
C ASN A 18 -7.90 14.45 -7.53
N PRO A 19 -8.65 14.93 -6.51
CA PRO A 19 -9.95 15.54 -6.73
C PRO A 19 -9.83 16.79 -7.60
N LYS A 20 -10.74 16.96 -8.57
CA LYS A 20 -10.76 18.11 -9.47
C LYS A 20 -11.32 19.39 -8.84
N THR A 21 -12.05 19.27 -7.74
CA THR A 21 -12.67 20.40 -7.02
C THR A 21 -11.93 20.67 -5.71
N ARG A 22 -11.78 21.95 -5.35
CA ARG A 22 -11.09 22.40 -4.11
C ARG A 22 -9.64 21.90 -4.00
N ALA A 23 -8.87 22.00 -5.09
CA ALA A 23 -7.51 21.45 -5.19
C ALA A 23 -6.60 21.89 -4.02
N GLU A 24 -6.57 23.18 -3.69
CA GLU A 24 -5.76 23.73 -2.60
C GLU A 24 -6.13 23.13 -1.23
N PHE A 25 -7.43 22.97 -0.94
CA PHE A 25 -7.89 22.32 0.29
C PHE A 25 -7.39 20.87 0.37
N TRP A 26 -7.46 20.14 -0.75
CA TRP A 26 -7.02 18.75 -0.80
C TRP A 26 -5.49 18.64 -0.68
N GLU A 27 -4.75 19.52 -1.32
CA GLU A 27 -3.29 19.56 -1.23
C GLU A 27 -2.82 19.75 0.21
N VAL A 28 -3.36 20.77 0.90
CA VAL A 28 -3.07 21.02 2.32
C VAL A 28 -3.46 19.82 3.18
N LYS A 29 -4.65 19.23 2.94
CA LYS A 29 -5.13 18.08 3.70
C LYS A 29 -4.25 16.85 3.50
N PHE A 30 -3.85 16.56 2.26
CA PHE A 30 -2.98 15.43 1.95
C PHE A 30 -1.58 15.61 2.54
N ALA A 31 -1.00 16.81 2.43
CA ALA A 31 0.29 17.11 3.04
C ALA A 31 0.24 16.89 4.55
N ALA A 32 -0.80 17.40 5.24
CA ALA A 32 -0.96 17.21 6.67
C ALA A 32 -1.10 15.73 7.08
N ASN A 33 -1.79 14.92 6.26
CA ASN A 33 -1.87 13.48 6.51
C ASN A 33 -0.51 12.80 6.38
N VAL A 34 0.21 13.03 5.27
CA VAL A 34 1.54 12.44 5.02
C VAL A 34 2.53 12.84 6.12
N THR A 35 2.52 14.11 6.56
CA THR A 35 3.35 14.59 7.67
C THR A 35 3.01 13.87 8.97
N ARG A 36 1.71 13.70 9.29
CA ARG A 36 1.28 12.97 10.48
C ARG A 36 1.72 11.51 10.44
N ASP A 37 1.54 10.83 9.31
CA ASP A 37 1.91 9.42 9.15
C ASP A 37 3.41 9.22 9.36
N SER A 38 4.22 10.11 8.78
CA SER A 38 5.67 10.11 8.94
C SER A 38 6.08 10.29 10.40
N ALA A 39 5.44 11.22 11.11
CA ALA A 39 5.69 11.46 12.53
C ALA A 39 5.29 10.27 13.41
N VAL A 40 4.14 9.65 13.16
CA VAL A 40 3.67 8.47 13.89
C VAL A 40 4.61 7.28 13.65
N ARG A 41 5.00 7.02 12.40
CA ARG A 41 5.94 5.96 12.06
C ARG A 41 7.28 6.17 12.76
N ALA A 42 7.81 7.39 12.74
CA ALA A 42 9.07 7.72 13.42
C ALA A 42 8.96 7.52 14.94
N ALA A 43 7.87 7.96 15.57
CA ALA A 43 7.66 7.79 17.00
C ALA A 43 7.56 6.31 17.41
N LEU A 44 6.86 5.49 16.61
CA LEU A 44 6.76 4.05 16.86
C LEU A 44 8.13 3.37 16.76
N LEU A 45 8.90 3.66 15.72
CA LEU A 45 10.25 3.11 15.54
C LEU A 45 11.20 3.54 16.67
N GLN A 46 11.18 4.82 17.06
CA GLN A 46 11.99 5.32 18.17
C GLN A 46 11.62 4.69 19.51
N ALA A 47 10.35 4.31 19.70
CA ALA A 47 9.90 3.57 20.86
C ALA A 47 10.21 2.05 20.79
N GLY A 48 10.97 1.60 19.79
CA GLY A 48 11.39 0.21 19.62
C GLY A 48 10.34 -0.69 18.96
N TRP A 49 9.28 -0.11 18.40
CA TRP A 49 8.25 -0.89 17.69
C TRP A 49 8.63 -1.09 16.24
N ARG A 50 8.48 -2.32 15.76
CA ARG A 50 8.49 -2.63 14.32
C ARG A 50 7.17 -2.17 13.69
N VAL A 51 7.21 -1.62 12.48
CA VAL A 51 6.05 -0.98 11.83
C VAL A 51 5.76 -1.61 10.47
N ALA A 52 4.61 -2.28 10.37
CA ALA A 52 4.05 -2.73 9.10
C ALA A 52 2.95 -1.80 8.61
N THR A 53 3.01 -1.37 7.35
CA THR A 53 1.99 -0.58 6.67
C THR A 53 1.38 -1.41 5.55
N ILE A 54 0.07 -1.62 5.61
CA ILE A 54 -0.69 -2.33 4.58
C ILE A 54 -1.61 -1.33 3.90
N TRP A 55 -1.41 -1.11 2.61
CA TRP A 55 -2.21 -0.18 1.82
C TRP A 55 -3.54 -0.83 1.41
N GLU A 56 -4.60 -0.03 1.33
CA GLU A 56 -5.93 -0.45 0.89
C GLU A 56 -5.89 -1.22 -0.44
N CYS A 57 -5.03 -0.79 -1.37
CA CYS A 57 -4.91 -1.45 -2.67
C CYS A 57 -4.39 -2.89 -2.59
N ALA A 58 -3.71 -3.27 -1.49
CA ALA A 58 -3.28 -4.64 -1.23
C ALA A 58 -4.41 -5.53 -0.67
N LEU A 59 -5.55 -4.96 -0.29
CA LEU A 59 -6.64 -5.66 0.40
C LEU A 59 -7.93 -5.74 -0.43
N ARG A 60 -7.88 -5.44 -1.73
CA ARG A 60 -9.09 -5.32 -2.57
C ARG A 60 -9.67 -6.64 -3.06
N LYS A 61 -8.87 -7.72 -3.13
CA LYS A 61 -9.30 -9.03 -3.64
C LYS A 61 -8.92 -10.15 -2.67
N PRO A 62 -9.70 -11.23 -2.57
CA PRO A 62 -9.40 -12.35 -1.67
C PRO A 62 -7.97 -12.92 -1.83
N GLY A 63 -7.50 -13.12 -3.07
CA GLY A 63 -6.13 -13.58 -3.33
C GLY A 63 -5.04 -12.60 -2.90
N GLN A 64 -5.31 -11.28 -2.98
CA GLN A 64 -4.39 -10.24 -2.51
C GLN A 64 -4.37 -10.18 -0.98
N ILE A 65 -5.51 -10.37 -0.32
CA ILE A 65 -5.61 -10.44 1.15
C ILE A 65 -4.81 -11.65 1.67
N ALA A 66 -4.95 -12.82 1.05
CA ALA A 66 -4.18 -14.00 1.41
C ALA A 66 -2.67 -13.75 1.27
N ALA A 67 -2.23 -13.23 0.12
CA ALA A 67 -0.82 -12.89 -0.10
C ALA A 67 -0.29 -11.82 0.87
N ALA A 68 -1.11 -10.83 1.23
CA ALA A 68 -0.75 -9.82 2.22
C ALA A 68 -0.59 -10.43 3.62
N ALA A 69 -1.49 -11.35 4.00
CA ALA A 69 -1.42 -12.06 5.27
C ALA A 69 -0.18 -12.96 5.36
N ASP A 70 0.15 -13.67 4.27
CA ASP A 70 1.33 -14.52 4.19
C ASP A 70 2.61 -13.68 4.35
N GLN A 71 2.73 -12.57 3.62
CA GLN A 71 3.89 -11.66 3.74
C GLN A 71 3.99 -11.03 5.13
N LEU A 72 2.85 -10.64 5.72
CA LEU A 72 2.82 -10.11 7.08
C LEU A 72 3.29 -11.18 8.08
N SER A 73 2.85 -12.43 7.93
CA SER A 73 3.27 -13.55 8.77
C SER A 73 4.78 -13.78 8.67
N THR A 74 5.33 -13.79 7.46
CA THR A 74 6.78 -13.88 7.24
C THR A 74 7.54 -12.74 7.91
N TRP A 75 7.04 -11.51 7.81
CA TRP A 75 7.66 -10.35 8.46
C TRP A 75 7.59 -10.40 10.00
N LEU A 76 6.48 -10.88 10.55
CA LEU A 76 6.35 -11.05 12.01
C LEU A 76 7.43 -11.98 12.56
N LEU A 77 7.81 -13.00 11.79
CA LEU A 77 8.84 -13.97 12.13
C LEU A 77 10.27 -13.51 11.77
N SER A 78 10.44 -12.38 11.09
CA SER A 78 11.75 -11.81 10.75
C SER A 78 12.20 -10.76 11.76
N GLU A 79 13.44 -10.29 11.62
CA GLU A 79 13.99 -9.15 12.37
C GLU A 79 13.84 -7.81 11.63
N THR A 80 13.14 -7.80 10.49
CA THR A 80 12.99 -6.59 9.67
C THR A 80 12.14 -5.56 10.43
N GLU A 81 12.64 -4.33 10.57
CA GLU A 81 11.98 -3.27 11.34
C GLU A 81 10.69 -2.78 10.69
N THR A 82 10.61 -2.77 9.36
CA THR A 82 9.44 -2.26 8.66
C THR A 82 9.01 -3.10 7.47
N LEU A 83 7.70 -3.08 7.22
CA LEU A 83 7.07 -3.71 6.06
C LEU A 83 6.13 -2.71 5.40
N GLU A 84 6.11 -2.69 4.07
CA GLU A 84 5.11 -1.93 3.31
C GLU A 84 4.52 -2.82 2.22
N LEU A 85 3.20 -2.99 2.23
CA LEU A 85 2.48 -3.85 1.28
C LEU A 85 1.47 -3.04 0.46
N GLY A 86 1.73 -2.91 -0.84
CA GLY A 86 0.86 -2.34 -1.84
C GLY A 86 0.30 -3.38 -2.82
N GLU A 87 -0.44 -2.93 -3.84
CA GLU A 87 -1.01 -3.82 -4.86
C GLU A 87 0.08 -4.58 -5.64
N ARG A 88 1.25 -3.97 -5.83
CA ARG A 88 2.34 -4.55 -6.63
C ARG A 88 3.03 -5.69 -5.91
N GLU A 89 3.08 -5.60 -4.59
CA GLU A 89 3.76 -6.55 -3.72
C GLU A 89 2.91 -7.80 -3.48
N VAL A 90 1.58 -7.69 -3.60
CA VAL A 90 0.64 -8.80 -3.34
C VAL A 90 -0.02 -9.37 -4.59
N SER A 91 0.23 -8.77 -5.76
CA SER A 91 -0.30 -9.29 -7.02
C SER A 91 0.74 -10.20 -7.67
N PRO A 92 0.35 -11.38 -8.19
CA PRO A 92 1.26 -12.19 -8.97
C PRO A 92 1.74 -11.42 -10.21
N PRO A 93 2.95 -11.70 -10.72
CA PRO A 93 3.39 -11.12 -11.99
C PRO A 93 2.35 -11.43 -13.04
N LYS A 94 1.90 -10.40 -13.75
CA LYS A 94 0.94 -10.56 -14.85
C LYS A 94 1.65 -11.39 -15.91
N GLY A 95 1.27 -12.67 -16.01
CA GLY A 95 1.68 -13.54 -17.11
C GLY A 95 1.43 -12.83 -18.43
N GLU A 96 2.46 -12.84 -19.26
CA GLU A 96 2.40 -12.42 -20.67
C GLU A 96 1.23 -13.15 -21.34
N GLY A 97 0.48 -12.43 -22.17
CA GLY A 97 -0.70 -12.99 -22.82
C GLY A 97 -0.30 -14.16 -23.73
N GLU A 98 -0.92 -15.31 -23.52
CA GLU A 98 -1.00 -16.36 -24.54
C GLU A 98 -1.86 -15.84 -25.70
N ASP A 99 -1.20 -15.40 -26.76
CA ASP A 99 -1.78 -15.30 -28.09
C ASP A 99 -2.08 -16.72 -28.61
N VAL A 100 -3.25 -17.27 -28.26
CA VAL A 100 -3.85 -18.34 -29.07
C VAL A 100 -4.56 -17.67 -30.24
N SER A 101 -3.81 -17.50 -31.32
CA SER A 101 -4.39 -17.34 -32.66
C SER A 101 -5.12 -18.63 -33.01
N SER A 102 -6.45 -18.55 -33.08
CA SER A 102 -7.29 -19.60 -33.65
C SER A 102 -6.92 -19.83 -35.12
N SER A 103 -6.26 -20.94 -35.43
CA SER A 103 -6.21 -21.46 -36.80
C SER A 103 -7.60 -22.00 -37.16
N SER A 104 -8.17 -21.49 -38.26
CA SER A 104 -9.22 -22.17 -39.03
C SER A 104 -8.60 -23.10 -40.07
#